data_AF-A0A0J9ELI9-F1
#
_entry.id   AF-A0A0J9ELI9-F1
#
_cell.length_a   1.000
_cell.length_b   1.000
_cell.length_c   1.000
_cell.angle_alpha   90.00
_cell.angle_beta   90.00
_cell.angle_gamma   90.00
#
_symmetry.space_group_name_H-M   'P 1'
#
loop_
_entity.id
_entity.type
_entity.pdbx_description
1 polymer ?
#
loop_
_entity_poly.entity_id
_entity_poly.type
_entity_poly.pdbx_seq_one_letter_code
_entity_poly.pdbx_strand_id
1 'polypeptide(L)'
;MPLQRNKASPEMKSLIVTLKSPFVGKSTAEIHEATGISVNQINKIYHTAIQLGFNPEQRPLEIKTEHVADARRSRWPTIQIPELSKELISKI
;
A
#
# COMPACT_ATOMS: atom_id res chain seq x y z
N MET A 1 0.33 23.97 12.36
CA MET A 1 0.19 23.52 10.95
C MET A 1 0.57 22.05 10.88
N PRO A 2 -0.38 21.09 10.80
CA PRO A 2 0.00 19.69 10.65
C PRO A 2 0.47 19.47 9.20
N LEU A 3 1.70 18.97 9.05
CA LEU A 3 2.22 18.50 7.77
C LEU A 3 1.30 17.37 7.29
N GLN A 4 0.44 17.66 6.29
CA GLN A 4 -0.33 16.63 5.60
C GLN A 4 0.67 15.64 5.04
N ARG A 5 0.77 14.47 5.66
CA ARG A 5 1.62 13.37 5.19
C ARG A 5 1.08 12.99 3.82
N ASN A 6 1.71 13.52 2.78
CA ASN A 6 1.30 13.33 1.40
C ASN A 6 1.46 11.85 1.05
N LYS A 7 0.39 11.08 1.25
CA LYS A 7 0.35 9.65 0.95
C LYS A 7 0.04 9.55 -0.54
N ALA A 8 0.89 8.84 -1.28
CA ALA A 8 0.58 8.48 -2.65
C ALA A 8 -0.77 7.73 -2.70
N SER A 9 -1.67 8.18 -3.58
CA SER A 9 -2.94 7.51 -3.85
C SER A 9 -2.70 6.09 -4.38
N PRO A 10 -3.67 5.16 -4.26
CA PRO A 10 -3.52 3.81 -4.82
C PRO A 10 -3.23 3.82 -6.34
N GLU A 11 -3.80 4.78 -7.07
CA GLU A 11 -3.53 5.03 -8.50
C GLU A 11 -2.08 5.47 -8.74
N MET A 12 -1.56 6.37 -7.91
CA MET A 12 -0.18 6.82 -8.03
C MET A 12 0.82 5.69 -7.75
N LYS A 13 0.49 4.81 -6.80
CA LYS A 13 1.30 3.62 -6.52
C LYS A 13 1.27 2.62 -7.68
N SER A 14 0.12 2.39 -8.32
CA SER A 14 0.05 1.49 -9.47
C SER A 14 0.87 2.04 -10.64
N LEU A 15 0.84 3.35 -10.86
CA LEU A 15 1.70 4.02 -11.84
C LEU A 15 3.18 3.78 -11.52
N ILE A 16 3.62 4.02 -10.27
CA ILE A 16 5.01 3.78 -9.85
C ILE A 16 5.43 2.32 -10.06
N VAL A 17 4.59 1.36 -9.67
CA VAL A 17 4.88 -0.08 -9.83
C VAL A 17 5.00 -0.44 -11.31
N THR A 18 4.16 0.13 -12.16
CA THR A 18 4.19 -0.08 -13.62
C THR A 18 5.46 0.51 -14.23
N LEU A 19 5.79 1.77 -13.92
CA LEU A 19 6.95 2.45 -14.47
C LEU A 19 8.26 1.76 -14.07
N LYS A 20 8.33 1.28 -12.82
CA LYS A 20 9.51 0.61 -12.29
C LYS A 20 9.60 -0.87 -12.68
N SER A 21 8.50 -1.49 -13.10
CA SER A 21 8.50 -2.86 -13.61
C SER A 21 9.51 -3.00 -14.76
N PRO A 22 10.19 -4.14 -14.91
CA PRO A 22 11.03 -4.45 -16.07
C PRO A 22 10.29 -4.33 -17.42
N PHE A 23 8.96 -4.28 -17.41
CA PHE A 23 8.17 -3.99 -18.62
C PHE A 23 8.47 -2.60 -19.20
N VAL A 24 8.49 -1.57 -18.35
CA VAL A 24 8.77 -0.18 -18.76
C VAL A 24 10.23 0.18 -18.47
N GLY A 25 10.78 -0.32 -17.36
CA GLY A 25 12.21 -0.25 -17.03
C GLY A 25 12.69 1.14 -16.62
N LYS A 26 11.82 2.02 -16.14
CA LYS A 26 12.23 3.38 -15.74
C LYS A 26 13.05 3.36 -14.46
N SER A 27 14.10 4.18 -14.44
CA SER A 27 14.92 4.39 -13.25
C SER A 27 14.13 5.15 -12.19
N THR A 28 14.52 4.99 -10.93
CA THR A 28 13.88 5.70 -9.81
C THR A 28 14.07 7.22 -9.90
N ALA A 29 15.15 7.67 -10.55
CA ALA A 29 15.42 9.09 -10.78
C ALA A 29 14.45 9.68 -11.80
N GLU A 30 14.23 9.00 -12.94
CA GLU A 30 13.22 9.43 -13.93
C GLU A 30 11.81 9.43 -13.34
N ILE A 31 11.46 8.43 -12.52
CA ILE A 31 10.15 8.38 -11.86
C ILE A 31 10.02 9.53 -10.85
N HIS A 32 11.09 9.86 -10.13
CA HIS A 32 11.10 11.00 -9.21
C HIS A 32 10.88 12.31 -9.97
N GLU A 33 11.60 12.53 -11.06
CA GLU A 33 11.48 13.71 -11.91
C GLU A 33 10.06 13.84 -12.48
N ALA A 34 9.47 12.74 -12.95
CA ALA A 34 8.13 12.74 -13.54
C ALA A 34 6.99 12.91 -12.52
N THR A 35 7.13 12.39 -11.30
CA THR A 35 6.02 12.32 -10.32
C THR A 35 6.19 13.26 -9.12
N GLY A 36 7.40 13.80 -8.90
CA GLY A 36 7.75 14.56 -7.71
C GLY A 36 7.85 13.74 -6.41
N ILE A 37 7.63 12.42 -6.47
CA ILE A 37 7.65 11.55 -5.29
C ILE A 37 9.09 11.25 -4.89
N SER A 38 9.39 11.32 -3.60
CA SER A 38 10.76 11.03 -3.14
C SER A 38 11.22 9.62 -3.54
N VAL A 39 12.50 9.49 -3.90
CA VAL A 39 13.11 8.21 -4.30
C VAL A 39 12.89 7.12 -3.24
N ASN A 40 12.96 7.48 -1.96
CA ASN A 40 12.70 6.55 -0.85
C ASN A 40 11.26 6.04 -0.85
N GLN A 41 10.28 6.90 -1.14
CA GLN A 41 8.88 6.48 -1.25
C GLN A 41 8.65 5.59 -2.47
N ILE A 42 9.25 5.92 -3.62
CA ILE A 42 9.19 5.09 -4.84
C ILE A 42 9.71 3.68 -4.55
N ASN A 43 10.91 3.58 -3.97
CA ASN A 43 11.51 2.30 -3.60
C ASN A 43 10.65 1.52 -2.62
N LYS A 44 10.14 2.20 -1.59
CA LYS A 44 9.26 1.59 -0.60
C LYS A 44 7.99 1.03 -1.24
N ILE A 45 7.32 1.80 -2.11
CA ILE A 45 6.10 1.37 -2.79
C ILE A 45 6.39 0.11 -3.62
N TYR A 46 7.48 0.12 -4.39
CA TYR A 46 7.86 -1.01 -5.22
C TYR A 46 8.18 -2.28 -4.39
N HIS A 47 8.96 -2.14 -3.32
CA HIS A 47 9.24 -3.25 -2.42
C HIS A 47 7.98 -3.78 -1.72
N THR A 48 7.09 -2.89 -1.28
CA THR A 48 5.81 -3.30 -0.68
C THR A 48 4.94 -4.05 -1.68
N ALA A 49 4.89 -3.63 -2.95
CA ALA A 49 4.16 -4.36 -3.98
C ALA A 49 4.71 -5.79 -4.13
N ILE A 50 6.03 -5.95 -4.19
CA ILE A 50 6.69 -7.28 -4.27
C ILE A 50 6.34 -8.13 -3.03
N GLN A 51 6.39 -7.55 -1.83
CA GLN A 51 6.00 -8.24 -0.59
C GLN A 51 4.54 -8.69 -0.58
N LEU A 52 3.67 -7.97 -1.29
CA LEU A 52 2.24 -8.28 -1.43
C LEU A 52 1.96 -9.22 -2.62
N GLY A 53 2.99 -9.81 -3.23
CA GLY A 53 2.85 -10.85 -4.27
C GLY A 53 2.95 -10.34 -5.71
N PHE A 54 3.30 -9.07 -5.93
CA PHE A 54 3.57 -8.58 -7.29
C PHE A 54 4.82 -9.27 -7.87
N ASN A 55 4.66 -9.96 -9.00
CA ASN A 55 5.75 -10.58 -9.74
C ASN A 55 6.17 -9.69 -10.94
N PRO A 56 7.36 -9.05 -10.91
CA PRO A 56 7.81 -8.14 -11.96
C PRO A 56 8.16 -8.84 -13.28
N GLU A 57 8.52 -10.13 -13.23
CA GLU A 57 8.91 -10.93 -14.39
C GLU A 57 7.72 -11.60 -15.08
N GLN A 58 6.54 -11.61 -14.43
CA GLN A 58 5.34 -12.22 -14.98
C GLN A 58 4.89 -11.48 -16.25
N ARG A 59 4.58 -12.25 -17.28
CA ARG A 59 3.95 -11.78 -18.52
C ARG A 59 2.61 -12.50 -18.70
N PRO A 60 1.49 -11.80 -18.93
CA PRO A 60 1.34 -10.34 -18.95
C PRO A 60 1.54 -9.70 -17.57
N LEU A 61 1.83 -8.39 -17.56
CA LEU A 61 1.98 -7.63 -16.32
C LEU A 61 0.64 -7.58 -15.58
N GLU A 62 0.60 -8.10 -14.35
CA GLU A 62 -0.62 -8.18 -13.55
C GLU A 62 -0.48 -7.33 -12.28
N ILE A 63 -1.25 -6.25 -12.20
CA ILE A 63 -1.27 -5.37 -11.02
C ILE A 63 -2.68 -5.43 -10.41
N LYS A 64 -2.76 -5.98 -9.20
CA LYS A 64 -4.00 -6.06 -8.43
C LYS A 64 -4.09 -4.89 -7.44
N THR A 65 -5.31 -4.55 -7.05
CA THR A 65 -5.57 -3.54 -6.01
C THR A 65 -4.84 -3.87 -4.70
N GLU A 66 -4.69 -5.16 -4.40
CA GLU A 66 -3.98 -5.67 -3.22
C GLU A 66 -2.51 -5.23 -3.17
N HIS A 67 -1.83 -5.14 -4.32
CA HIS A 67 -0.41 -4.76 -4.37
C HIS A 67 -0.16 -3.28 -4.02
N VAL A 68 -1.18 -2.43 -4.17
CA VAL A 68 -1.08 -0.96 -4.03
C VAL A 68 -1.92 -0.41 -2.88
N ALA A 69 -2.87 -1.21 -2.38
CA ALA A 69 -3.70 -0.84 -1.24
C ALA A 69 -2.82 -0.51 -0.03
N ASP A 70 -3.20 0.54 0.71
CA ASP A 70 -2.68 0.69 2.06
C ASP A 70 -3.16 -0.54 2.84
N ALA A 71 -2.21 -1.32 3.40
CA ALA A 71 -2.56 -2.33 4.39
C ALA A 71 -3.53 -1.69 5.37
N ARG A 72 -4.72 -2.29 5.56
CA ARG A 72 -5.70 -1.80 6.53
C ARG A 72 -4.98 -1.73 7.86
N ARG A 73 -4.49 -0.55 8.23
CA ARG A 73 -3.88 -0.34 9.53
C ARG A 73 -4.98 -0.71 10.49
N SER A 74 -4.82 -1.81 11.22
CA SER A 74 -5.65 -2.09 12.37
C SER A 74 -5.53 -0.86 13.27
N ARG A 75 -6.53 -0.01 13.19
CA ARG A 75 -6.61 1.23 13.95
C ARG A 75 -7.43 0.92 15.17
N TRP A 76 -7.05 -0.09 15.96
CA TRP A 76 -7.49 -0.21 17.35
C TRP A 76 -6.72 -1.32 18.07
N PRO A 77 -6.26 -1.14 19.31
CA PRO A 77 -5.95 -2.27 20.16
C PRO A 77 -7.25 -3.05 20.40
N THR A 78 -7.35 -4.27 19.88
CA THR A 78 -8.48 -5.17 20.13
C THR A 78 -8.49 -5.52 21.61
N ILE A 79 -9.19 -4.73 22.44
CA ILE A 79 -9.49 -5.11 23.82
C ILE A 79 -10.57 -6.18 23.73
N GLN A 80 -10.17 -7.45 23.83
CA GLN A 80 -11.11 -8.54 24.02
C GLN A 80 -11.53 -8.53 25.49
N ILE A 81 -12.79 -8.21 25.78
CA ILE A 81 -13.42 -8.46 27.10
C ILE A 81 -14.45 -9.57 26.89
N PRO A 82 -14.12 -10.84 27.19
CA PRO A 82 -15.03 -11.97 26.93
C PRO A 82 -16.26 -12.03 27.86
N GLU A 83 -16.25 -11.32 28.98
CA GLU A 83 -17.16 -11.61 30.10
C GLU A 83 -18.34 -10.64 30.25
N LEU A 84 -18.24 -9.40 29.78
CA LEU A 84 -19.32 -8.39 29.94
C LEU A 84 -20.47 -8.54 28.92
N SER A 85 -20.28 -9.31 27.86
CA SER A 85 -21.27 -9.45 26.77
C SER A 85 -22.39 -10.44 27.08
N LYS A 86 -22.18 -11.39 28.00
CA LYS A 86 -23.20 -12.40 28.34
C LYS A 86 -24.26 -11.89 29.31
N GLU A 87 -23.91 -10.98 30.22
CA GLU A 87 -24.85 -10.44 31.20
C GLU A 87 -25.85 -9.43 30.61
N LEU A 88 -25.50 -8.77 29.50
CA LEU A 88 -26.42 -7.83 28.83
C LEU A 88 -27.52 -8.54 28.02
N ILE A 89 -27.28 -9.79 27.61
CA ILE A 89 -28.21 -10.56 26.76
C ILE A 89 -29.26 -11.31 27.61
N SER A 90 -28.98 -11.58 28.89
CA SER A 90 -29.89 -12.32 29.78
C SER A 90 -30.92 -11.45 30.52
N LYS A 91 -30.96 -10.14 30.26
CA LYS A 91 -31.84 -9.18 30.95
C LYS A 91 -32.87 -8.49 30.04
N ILE A 92 -33.10 -9.04 28.85
CA ILE A 92 -34.16 -8.61 27.91
C ILE A 92 -35.27 -9.65 27.88
#